data_AF-A0A913ZAL5-F1
#
_entry.id   AF-A0A913ZAL5-F1
#
_cell.length_a   1.000
_cell.length_b   1.000
_cell.length_c   1.000
_cell.angle_alpha   90.00
_cell.angle_beta   90.00
_cell.angle_gamma   90.00
#
_symmetry.space_group_name_H-M   'P 1'
#
loop_
_entity.id
_entity.type
_entity.pdbx_description
1 polymer ?
#
loop_
_entity_poly.entity_id
_entity_poly.type
_entity_poly.pdbx_seq_one_letter_code
_entity_poly.pdbx_strand_id
1 'polypeptide(L)'
;MSHDDSQDASLHEPATSHAGNLLPSSLPWTVLEVQTILLAVITNACLLLYVWVEHSQRRSLMNRLPPGPTGLPFIGSLLELRGNAIQRLREIAIKYGPIFTIKLGMIRMFILSEVDIIHEALVINGAVFNDRPAFLGIMSGSGSKKGMVALESGPFHRYQRLFTREIMRALGIGCVKGEKHFTKSLTELCQHLTESTGRPLDARTTLSSFVFYSFSVFFFGNASDNNQALIKLRDSPTELLHQNPAFILASNILPKHFVEQLMPNKKKLTDSFLEIFQGRRQQQQLKDDTWSTDTSLDSFLDGILAIQKQYMNKNNSSSSSVHDAGNQGDGNHSNVMDKAAAALAPDEHYMQMFFDFFTVGAETSLVELLWVLQMVMLYPEWQRRIQEELDQVVGTEDAPSLLHKRRLHATMATISEVYRFRPVAALGAPHRVTQDMFLRGYFIPEGSYILTNIYAAHHDSKLWKEPDTFDPGRFLDAGGKFKIPNRMVTFSAGQRSCPGEMWTRSLIFLYITTILQKFTLRFPDNEDRPDVMGEPGINYSPCEFKICAVPR
;
A
#
# COMPACT_ATOMS: atom_id res chain seq x y z
N MET A 1 -4.23 -3.42 -86.92
CA MET A 1 -3.77 -2.02 -86.77
C MET A 1 -2.36 -2.13 -86.23
N SER A 2 -1.35 -2.15 -87.13
CA SER A 2 -0.72 -0.95 -87.75
C SER A 2 0.21 -0.26 -86.74
N HIS A 3 1.49 -0.04 -87.00
CA HIS A 3 2.23 0.06 -88.26
C HIS A 3 3.71 -0.33 -88.03
N ASP A 4 4.44 -0.63 -89.11
CA ASP A 4 5.86 -0.27 -89.41
C ASP A 4 7.00 -0.61 -88.39
N ASP A 5 8.25 -0.86 -88.80
CA ASP A 5 8.72 -1.13 -90.15
C ASP A 5 9.94 -2.07 -90.18
N SER A 6 9.99 -2.68 -91.35
CA SER A 6 11.04 -3.37 -92.09
C SER A 6 12.51 -2.88 -91.95
N GLN A 7 13.42 -3.87 -92.02
CA GLN A 7 14.57 -3.95 -92.96
C GLN A 7 15.79 -2.99 -92.79
N ASP A 8 17.02 -3.36 -93.18
CA ASP A 8 17.56 -4.67 -93.56
C ASP A 8 19.09 -4.77 -93.35
N ALA A 9 19.59 -6.02 -93.39
CA ALA A 9 20.85 -6.48 -93.98
C ALA A 9 22.07 -5.50 -94.07
N SER A 10 23.23 -5.83 -93.47
CA SER A 10 24.36 -6.55 -94.12
C SER A 10 25.65 -5.70 -94.05
N LEU A 11 26.90 -6.17 -94.20
CA LEU A 11 27.52 -7.47 -94.51
C LEU A 11 28.99 -7.41 -94.01
N HIS A 12 29.56 -8.48 -93.45
CA HIS A 12 30.89 -9.03 -93.86
C HIS A 12 31.35 -10.25 -93.04
N GLU A 13 31.63 -11.31 -93.79
CA GLU A 13 32.19 -12.64 -93.50
C GLU A 13 33.73 -12.65 -93.24
N PRO A 14 34.45 -13.81 -93.13
CA PRO A 14 34.23 -15.01 -92.30
C PRO A 14 35.56 -15.64 -91.72
N ALA A 15 35.48 -16.89 -91.22
CA ALA A 15 36.59 -17.88 -91.06
C ALA A 15 37.64 -17.62 -89.94
N THR A 16 38.25 -18.57 -89.21
CA THR A 16 38.20 -20.05 -89.02
C THR A 16 39.05 -20.39 -87.76
N SER A 17 39.01 -21.53 -87.04
CA SER A 17 38.20 -22.78 -87.03
C SER A 17 38.36 -23.54 -85.69
N HIS A 18 37.69 -24.69 -85.56
CA HIS A 18 37.97 -25.86 -84.70
C HIS A 18 38.33 -25.74 -83.18
N ALA A 19 37.29 -25.97 -82.38
CA ALA A 19 37.11 -27.13 -81.50
C ALA A 19 38.20 -27.51 -80.45
N GLY A 20 37.81 -27.46 -79.17
CA GLY A 20 38.37 -28.34 -78.13
C GLY A 20 38.33 -27.79 -76.71
N ASN A 21 37.30 -28.19 -75.93
CA ASN A 21 37.34 -28.59 -74.49
C ASN A 21 36.31 -27.94 -73.54
N LEU A 22 35.51 -28.84 -72.94
CA LEU A 22 35.11 -28.92 -71.52
C LEU A 22 34.27 -27.79 -70.87
N LEU A 23 33.09 -28.20 -70.40
CA LEU A 23 32.32 -27.60 -69.29
C LEU A 23 33.14 -27.66 -67.96
N PRO A 24 32.69 -27.00 -66.87
CA PRO A 24 32.11 -25.66 -66.77
C PRO A 24 32.79 -24.83 -65.66
N SER A 25 33.21 -23.59 -65.92
CA SER A 25 33.75 -22.72 -64.86
C SER A 25 32.64 -22.11 -63.99
N SER A 26 32.20 -22.86 -62.97
CA SER A 26 31.59 -22.29 -61.77
C SER A 26 32.45 -21.12 -61.29
N LEU A 27 31.86 -19.94 -61.10
CA LEU A 27 32.60 -18.80 -60.54
C LEU A 27 33.28 -19.25 -59.24
N PRO A 28 34.59 -19.04 -59.07
CA PRO A 28 35.22 -19.25 -57.78
C PRO A 28 34.63 -18.22 -56.83
N TRP A 29 33.99 -18.70 -55.75
CA TRP A 29 33.55 -17.88 -54.63
C TRP A 29 34.64 -16.87 -54.31
N THR A 30 34.33 -15.58 -54.44
CA THR A 30 35.33 -14.55 -54.26
C THR A 30 35.83 -14.61 -52.82
N VAL A 31 37.12 -14.33 -52.61
CA VAL A 31 37.74 -14.40 -51.27
C VAL A 31 36.95 -13.57 -50.25
N LEU A 32 36.31 -12.49 -50.72
CA LEU A 32 35.41 -11.63 -49.95
C LEU A 32 34.13 -12.37 -49.46
N GLU A 33 33.49 -13.20 -50.29
CA GLU A 33 32.32 -14.00 -49.90
C GLU A 33 32.68 -15.07 -48.88
N VAL A 34 33.84 -15.73 -49.03
CA VAL A 34 34.33 -16.69 -48.04
C VAL A 34 34.64 -16.00 -46.71
N GLN A 35 35.23 -14.80 -46.74
CA GLN A 35 35.50 -13.99 -45.55
C GLN A 35 34.21 -13.51 -44.86
N THR A 36 33.18 -13.07 -45.60
CA THR A 36 31.91 -12.65 -44.98
C THR A 36 31.13 -13.82 -44.40
N ILE A 37 31.11 -14.99 -45.06
CA ILE A 37 30.52 -16.22 -44.50
C ILE A 37 31.25 -16.63 -43.22
N LEU A 38 32.58 -16.61 -43.21
CA LEU A 38 33.37 -16.99 -42.03
C LEU A 38 33.17 -16.01 -40.86
N LEU A 39 33.10 -14.70 -41.13
CA LEU A 39 32.78 -13.67 -40.13
C LEU A 39 31.35 -13.83 -39.58
N ALA A 40 30.37 -14.18 -40.44
CA ALA A 40 29.00 -14.47 -40.03
C ALA A 40 28.91 -15.72 -39.15
N VAL A 41 29.65 -16.79 -39.47
CA VAL A 41 29.73 -17.99 -38.63
C VAL A 41 30.35 -17.67 -37.27
N ILE A 42 31.45 -16.92 -37.22
CA ILE A 42 32.11 -16.52 -35.97
C ILE A 42 31.18 -15.65 -35.11
N THR A 43 30.52 -14.65 -35.69
CA THR A 43 29.60 -13.78 -34.93
C THR A 43 28.38 -14.54 -34.40
N ASN A 44 27.80 -15.45 -35.17
CA ASN A 44 26.71 -16.32 -34.69
C ASN A 44 27.20 -17.30 -33.60
N ALA A 45 28.39 -17.88 -33.73
CA ALA A 45 28.98 -18.76 -32.71
C ALA A 45 29.25 -17.99 -31.40
N CYS A 46 29.78 -16.76 -31.49
CA CYS A 46 29.96 -15.88 -30.34
C CYS A 46 28.63 -15.48 -29.70
N LEU A 47 27.59 -15.20 -30.49
CA LEU A 47 26.25 -14.90 -29.97
C LEU A 47 25.62 -16.12 -29.27
N LEU A 48 25.72 -17.31 -29.85
CA LEU A 48 25.24 -18.55 -29.23
C LEU A 48 26.01 -18.88 -27.95
N LEU A 49 27.33 -18.68 -27.94
CA LEU A 49 28.15 -18.85 -26.73
C LEU A 49 27.77 -17.82 -25.66
N TYR A 50 27.58 -16.56 -26.03
CA TYR A 50 27.12 -15.50 -25.12
C TYR A 50 25.76 -15.85 -24.50
N VAL A 51 24.77 -16.22 -25.33
CA VAL A 51 23.43 -16.64 -24.86
C VAL A 51 23.50 -17.90 -23.99
N TRP A 52 24.37 -18.87 -24.32
CA TRP A 52 24.57 -20.06 -23.48
C TRP A 52 25.23 -19.73 -22.14
N VAL A 53 26.24 -18.86 -22.11
CA VAL A 53 26.87 -18.39 -20.87
C VAL A 53 25.86 -17.62 -20.03
N GLU A 54 25.13 -16.67 -20.60
CA GLU A 54 24.09 -15.90 -19.89
C GLU A 54 23.00 -16.83 -19.34
N HIS A 55 22.52 -17.78 -20.15
CA HIS A 55 21.52 -18.76 -19.71
C HIS A 55 22.04 -19.68 -18.60
N SER A 56 23.30 -20.12 -18.69
CA SER A 56 23.96 -20.97 -17.68
C SER A 56 24.17 -20.21 -16.36
N GLN A 57 24.66 -18.98 -16.41
CA GLN A 57 24.80 -18.10 -15.25
C GLN A 57 23.43 -17.81 -14.62
N ARG A 58 22.42 -17.45 -15.42
CA ARG A 58 21.06 -17.20 -14.95
C ARG A 58 20.42 -18.45 -14.35
N ARG A 59 20.68 -19.65 -14.90
CA ARG A 59 20.26 -20.93 -14.31
C ARG A 59 20.94 -21.18 -12.96
N SER A 60 22.23 -20.87 -12.83
CA SER A 60 22.97 -20.94 -11.55
C SER A 60 22.39 -20.00 -10.49
N LEU A 61 22.05 -18.76 -10.87
CA LEU A 61 21.36 -17.80 -10.00
C LEU A 61 19.96 -18.28 -9.60
N MET A 62 19.20 -18.85 -10.54
CA MET A 62 17.85 -19.40 -10.28
C MET A 62 17.86 -20.66 -9.41
N ASN A 63 19.01 -21.32 -9.22
CA ASN A 63 19.18 -22.38 -8.22
C ASN A 63 19.42 -21.82 -6.80
N ARG A 64 19.70 -20.52 -6.64
CA ARG A 64 19.92 -19.82 -5.36
C ARG A 64 18.68 -19.05 -4.88
N LEU A 65 17.51 -19.30 -5.46
CA LEU A 65 16.27 -18.68 -5.00
C LEU A 65 15.89 -19.19 -3.60
N PRO A 66 15.16 -18.40 -2.79
CA PRO A 66 14.58 -18.87 -1.54
C PRO A 66 13.79 -20.18 -1.70
N PRO A 67 13.95 -21.15 -0.78
CA PRO A 67 13.22 -22.41 -0.81
C PRO A 67 11.72 -22.18 -0.65
N GLY A 68 10.91 -23.20 -0.92
CA GLY A 68 9.48 -23.10 -0.70
C GLY A 68 8.74 -24.32 -1.25
N PRO A 69 7.42 -24.39 -1.04
CA PRO A 69 6.59 -25.40 -1.68
C PRO A 69 6.72 -25.37 -3.20
N THR A 70 6.70 -26.56 -3.81
CA THR A 70 6.80 -26.73 -5.27
C THR A 70 5.58 -26.16 -5.99
N GLY A 71 4.40 -26.30 -5.38
CA GLY A 71 3.08 -25.97 -5.92
C GLY A 71 2.61 -26.93 -7.02
N LEU A 72 1.31 -26.89 -7.33
CA LEU A 72 0.75 -27.58 -8.50
C LEU A 72 1.03 -26.78 -9.79
N PRO A 73 1.06 -27.44 -10.97
CA PRO A 73 1.06 -26.76 -12.26
C PRO A 73 -0.10 -25.76 -12.37
N PHE A 74 0.15 -24.59 -12.97
CA PHE A 74 -0.78 -23.48 -13.23
C PHE A 74 -1.48 -22.82 -12.02
N ILE A 75 -1.66 -23.53 -10.90
CA ILE A 75 -2.33 -23.05 -9.67
C ILE A 75 -1.30 -22.64 -8.61
N GLY A 76 -0.11 -23.26 -8.60
CA GLY A 76 0.91 -23.01 -7.60
C GLY A 76 0.53 -23.55 -6.22
N SER A 77 0.80 -22.74 -5.19
CA SER A 77 0.61 -23.03 -3.76
C SER A 77 -0.80 -22.71 -3.25
N LEU A 78 -1.77 -22.36 -4.11
CA LEU A 78 -3.08 -21.89 -3.66
C LEU A 78 -3.82 -22.90 -2.75
N LEU A 79 -3.65 -24.20 -2.99
CA LEU A 79 -4.23 -25.26 -2.14
C LEU A 79 -3.58 -25.37 -0.76
N GLU A 80 -2.32 -24.98 -0.62
CA GLU A 80 -1.58 -24.97 0.65
C GLU A 80 -2.02 -23.79 1.53
N LEU A 81 -2.51 -22.72 0.89
CA LEU A 81 -3.01 -21.50 1.52
C LEU A 81 -4.52 -21.53 1.84
N ARG A 82 -5.18 -22.69 1.66
CA ARG A 82 -6.61 -22.85 1.95
C ARG A 82 -6.95 -22.61 3.43
N GLY A 83 -8.08 -21.96 3.69
CA GLY A 83 -8.48 -21.55 5.04
C GLY A 83 -7.72 -20.29 5.47
N ASN A 84 -7.14 -20.30 6.68
CA ASN A 84 -6.39 -19.15 7.18
C ASN A 84 -4.99 -19.06 6.54
N ALA A 85 -4.91 -18.33 5.41
CA ALA A 85 -3.68 -18.14 4.65
C ALA A 85 -2.54 -17.48 5.47
N ILE A 86 -2.87 -16.60 6.43
CA ILE A 86 -1.88 -15.94 7.29
C ILE A 86 -1.18 -16.98 8.19
N GLN A 87 -1.97 -17.84 8.84
CA GLN A 87 -1.44 -18.93 9.67
C GLN A 87 -0.67 -19.96 8.82
N ARG A 88 -1.17 -20.32 7.63
CA ARG A 88 -0.46 -21.20 6.69
C ARG A 88 0.89 -20.64 6.25
N LEU A 89 0.99 -19.34 5.98
CA LEU A 89 2.27 -18.70 5.65
C LEU A 89 3.25 -18.69 6.82
N ARG A 90 2.77 -18.62 8.07
CA ARG A 90 3.62 -18.80 9.27
C ARG A 90 4.11 -20.26 9.41
N GLU A 91 3.25 -21.25 9.18
CA GLU A 91 3.64 -22.68 9.15
C GLU A 91 4.70 -22.96 8.08
N ILE A 92 4.54 -22.38 6.88
CA ILE A 92 5.49 -22.48 5.77
C ILE A 92 6.83 -21.78 6.14
N ALA A 93 6.79 -20.63 6.83
CA ALA A 93 8.00 -19.95 7.34
C ALA A 93 8.78 -20.83 8.33
N ILE A 94 8.09 -21.53 9.24
CA ILE A 94 8.72 -22.47 10.19
C ILE A 94 9.39 -23.63 9.44
N LYS A 95 8.77 -24.12 8.35
CA LYS A 95 9.27 -25.27 7.58
C LYS A 95 10.42 -24.95 6.63
N TYR A 96 10.36 -23.83 5.91
CA TYR A 96 11.33 -23.49 4.85
C TYR A 96 12.31 -22.38 5.25
N GLY A 97 12.12 -21.76 6.41
CA GLY A 97 12.93 -20.66 6.90
C GLY A 97 12.31 -19.28 6.64
N PRO A 98 12.97 -18.21 7.11
CA PRO A 98 12.36 -16.88 7.22
C PRO A 98 12.29 -16.09 5.92
N ILE A 99 12.93 -16.59 4.86
CA ILE A 99 12.77 -16.15 3.46
C ILE A 99 12.36 -17.38 2.66
N PHE A 100 11.16 -17.36 2.07
CA PHE A 100 10.67 -18.47 1.26
C PHE A 100 9.88 -18.00 0.04
N THR A 101 9.73 -18.87 -0.95
CA THR A 101 8.98 -18.63 -2.19
C THR A 101 7.58 -19.27 -2.12
N ILE A 102 6.55 -18.55 -2.57
CA ILE A 102 5.26 -19.13 -2.95
C ILE A 102 4.95 -18.84 -4.42
N LYS A 103 4.06 -19.64 -5.01
CA LYS A 103 3.50 -19.38 -6.33
C LYS A 103 1.99 -19.18 -6.22
N LEU A 104 1.47 -18.06 -6.73
CA LEU A 104 0.04 -17.82 -6.90
C LEU A 104 -0.26 -17.90 -8.39
N GLY A 105 -0.71 -19.06 -8.84
CA GLY A 105 -0.75 -19.40 -10.26
C GLY A 105 0.65 -19.35 -10.89
N MET A 106 0.82 -18.50 -11.90
CA MET A 106 2.11 -18.23 -12.54
C MET A 106 2.95 -17.15 -11.83
N ILE A 107 2.36 -16.41 -10.88
CA ILE A 107 3.04 -15.32 -10.18
C ILE A 107 3.90 -15.90 -9.05
N ARG A 108 5.21 -15.61 -9.08
CA ARG A 108 6.14 -15.94 -7.99
C ARG A 108 6.19 -14.78 -6.99
N MET A 109 6.06 -15.10 -5.71
CA MET A 109 6.23 -14.13 -4.62
C MET A 109 7.22 -14.68 -3.59
N PHE A 110 8.03 -13.81 -3.02
CA PHE A 110 8.94 -14.14 -1.91
C PHE A 110 8.40 -13.52 -0.62
N ILE A 111 8.45 -14.27 0.47
CA ILE A 111 7.85 -13.92 1.75
C ILE A 111 8.96 -13.71 2.77
N LEU A 112 9.00 -12.52 3.38
CA LEU A 112 9.93 -12.18 4.47
C LEU A 112 9.18 -12.28 5.80
N SER A 113 9.65 -13.13 6.72
CA SER A 113 8.91 -13.48 7.94
C SER A 113 9.63 -13.19 9.27
N GLU A 114 10.83 -12.60 9.22
CA GLU A 114 11.58 -12.13 10.40
C GLU A 114 11.75 -10.61 10.36
N VAL A 115 11.67 -9.95 11.53
CA VAL A 115 11.75 -8.49 11.65
C VAL A 115 13.04 -7.93 11.05
N ASP A 116 14.19 -8.55 11.36
CA ASP A 116 15.49 -8.07 10.89
C ASP A 116 15.62 -8.16 9.36
N ILE A 117 14.99 -9.15 8.74
CA ILE A 117 14.98 -9.33 7.27
C ILE A 117 14.06 -8.29 6.62
N ILE A 118 12.89 -8.04 7.22
CA ILE A 118 11.97 -6.99 6.77
C ILE A 118 12.66 -5.61 6.86
N HIS A 119 13.43 -5.36 7.92
CA HIS A 119 14.22 -4.14 8.07
C HIS A 119 15.38 -4.05 7.06
N GLU A 120 16.13 -5.15 6.86
CA GLU A 120 17.20 -5.25 5.87
C GLU A 120 16.69 -5.00 4.44
N ALA A 121 15.51 -5.52 4.08
CA ALA A 121 14.89 -5.28 2.79
C ALA A 121 14.33 -3.84 2.67
N LEU A 122 13.44 -3.42 3.57
CA LEU A 122 12.68 -2.18 3.39
C LEU A 122 13.42 -0.90 3.81
N VAL A 123 14.39 -0.99 4.73
CA VAL A 123 15.15 0.15 5.23
C VAL A 123 16.52 0.21 4.59
N ILE A 124 17.36 -0.83 4.78
CA ILE A 124 18.75 -0.83 4.32
C ILE A 124 18.80 -0.89 2.78
N ASN A 125 18.13 -1.88 2.20
CA ASN A 125 18.01 -2.04 0.75
C ASN A 125 16.77 -1.32 0.17
N GLY A 126 16.24 -0.31 0.89
CA GLY A 126 14.95 0.30 0.58
C GLY A 126 14.84 0.88 -0.84
N ALA A 127 15.94 1.25 -1.50
CA ALA A 127 15.95 1.69 -2.89
C ALA A 127 15.61 0.59 -3.91
N VAL A 128 15.89 -0.68 -3.59
CA VAL A 128 15.61 -1.85 -4.44
C VAL A 128 14.17 -2.35 -4.22
N PHE A 129 13.68 -2.28 -2.99
CA PHE A 129 12.38 -2.84 -2.59
C PHE A 129 11.23 -1.82 -2.58
N ASN A 130 11.45 -0.53 -2.89
CA ASN A 130 10.41 0.49 -2.76
C ASN A 130 9.38 0.56 -3.91
N ASP A 131 9.43 -0.29 -4.94
CA ASP A 131 8.44 -0.26 -6.03
C ASP A 131 7.15 -1.04 -5.69
N ARG A 132 6.09 -0.82 -6.49
CA ARG A 132 4.77 -1.44 -6.30
C ARG A 132 4.34 -2.26 -7.52
N PRO A 133 3.73 -3.43 -7.34
CA PRO A 133 3.14 -4.16 -8.46
C PRO A 133 1.86 -3.48 -8.94
N ALA A 134 1.66 -3.43 -10.26
CA ALA A 134 0.51 -2.75 -10.88
C ALA A 134 -0.86 -3.30 -10.43
N PHE A 135 -0.93 -4.56 -9.98
CA PHE A 135 -2.14 -5.18 -9.45
C PHE A 135 -2.60 -4.62 -8.10
N LEU A 136 -1.69 -4.03 -7.32
CA LEU A 136 -2.04 -3.44 -6.02
C LEU A 136 -3.08 -2.32 -6.19
N GLY A 137 -2.96 -1.52 -7.26
CA GLY A 137 -3.92 -0.45 -7.54
C GLY A 137 -5.27 -0.95 -8.08
N ILE A 138 -5.31 -2.14 -8.67
CA ILE A 138 -6.59 -2.78 -9.03
C ILE A 138 -7.29 -3.27 -7.75
N MET A 139 -6.52 -3.90 -6.87
CA MET A 139 -6.94 -4.42 -5.56
C MET A 139 -7.45 -3.31 -4.63
N SER A 140 -6.69 -2.22 -4.42
CA SER A 140 -6.99 -1.14 -3.48
C SER A 140 -8.05 -0.14 -3.95
N GLY A 141 -8.74 -0.43 -5.06
CA GLY A 141 -9.63 0.53 -5.71
C GLY A 141 -8.91 1.55 -6.60
N SER A 142 -7.63 1.84 -6.35
CA SER A 142 -6.92 3.04 -6.83
C SER A 142 -6.63 3.17 -8.33
N GLY A 143 -6.90 2.14 -9.13
CA GLY A 143 -6.43 2.06 -10.52
C GLY A 143 -4.93 1.80 -10.62
N SER A 144 -4.47 1.28 -11.76
CA SER A 144 -3.05 0.95 -11.94
C SER A 144 -2.16 2.19 -11.85
N LYS A 145 -1.13 2.14 -10.99
CA LYS A 145 -0.05 3.15 -10.87
C LYS A 145 -0.50 4.57 -10.46
N LYS A 146 -1.65 4.72 -9.79
CA LYS A 146 -2.14 6.00 -9.23
C LYS A 146 -2.25 5.94 -7.70
N GLY A 147 -2.64 7.06 -7.09
CA GLY A 147 -2.81 7.18 -5.64
C GLY A 147 -1.49 7.31 -4.88
N MET A 148 -1.47 6.87 -3.61
CA MET A 148 -0.27 6.75 -2.80
C MET A 148 0.09 5.28 -2.49
N VAL A 149 -0.91 4.39 -2.43
CA VAL A 149 -0.69 2.98 -2.06
C VAL A 149 -0.01 2.21 -3.20
N ALA A 150 -0.49 2.40 -4.43
CA ALA A 150 -0.12 1.64 -5.62
C ALA A 150 0.79 2.39 -6.61
N LEU A 151 1.14 3.65 -6.33
CA LEU A 151 2.03 4.44 -7.17
C LEU A 151 3.45 3.84 -7.20
N GLU A 152 4.04 3.77 -8.38
CA GLU A 152 5.40 3.26 -8.61
C GLU A 152 6.46 4.10 -7.87
N SER A 153 7.62 3.51 -7.63
CA SER A 153 8.72 4.24 -7.00
C SER A 153 9.26 5.32 -7.94
N GLY A 154 9.50 6.51 -7.41
CA GLY A 154 10.03 7.63 -8.18
C GLY A 154 9.88 8.96 -7.46
N PRO A 155 10.31 10.06 -8.11
CA PRO A 155 10.31 11.37 -7.48
C PRO A 155 8.91 11.90 -7.16
N PHE A 156 7.93 11.61 -8.03
CA PHE A 156 6.53 11.95 -7.78
C PHE A 156 5.99 11.32 -6.50
N HIS A 157 6.23 10.01 -6.29
CA HIS A 157 5.88 9.32 -5.05
C HIS A 157 6.57 9.91 -3.82
N ARG A 158 7.87 10.25 -3.92
CA ARG A 158 8.61 10.91 -2.84
C ARG A 158 8.02 12.28 -2.50
N TYR A 159 7.67 13.07 -3.51
CA TYR A 159 7.00 14.36 -3.34
C TYR A 159 5.67 14.18 -2.61
N GLN A 160 4.78 13.31 -3.11
CA GLN A 160 3.47 13.06 -2.52
C GLN A 160 3.58 12.69 -1.02
N ARG A 161 4.54 11.84 -0.64
CA ARG A 161 4.74 11.47 0.78
C ARG A 161 5.23 12.63 1.64
N LEU A 162 6.13 13.46 1.13
CA LEU A 162 6.57 14.67 1.85
C LEU A 162 5.37 15.62 2.01
N PHE A 163 4.71 15.96 0.91
CA PHE A 163 3.51 16.78 0.81
C PHE A 163 2.42 16.38 1.81
N THR A 164 2.00 15.11 1.82
CA THR A 164 0.96 14.63 2.75
C THR A 164 1.39 14.77 4.20
N ARG A 165 2.65 14.49 4.52
CA ARG A 165 3.19 14.67 5.89
C ARG A 165 3.20 16.14 6.31
N GLU A 166 3.50 17.07 5.40
CA GLU A 166 3.43 18.51 5.69
C GLU A 166 1.97 18.93 5.99
N ILE A 167 1.00 18.51 5.18
CA ILE A 167 -0.43 18.78 5.40
C ILE A 167 -0.91 18.19 6.74
N MET A 168 -0.60 16.91 7.01
CA MET A 168 -0.98 16.25 8.28
C MET A 168 -0.41 16.99 9.50
N ARG A 169 0.82 17.52 9.41
CA ARG A 169 1.40 18.32 10.51
C ARG A 169 0.71 19.67 10.68
N ALA A 170 0.38 20.35 9.57
CA ALA A 170 -0.33 21.64 9.62
C ALA A 170 -1.75 21.51 10.19
N LEU A 171 -2.42 20.39 9.91
CA LEU A 171 -3.71 20.00 10.49
C LEU A 171 -3.62 19.52 11.96
N GLY A 172 -2.42 19.48 12.53
CA GLY A 172 -2.18 19.18 13.95
C GLY A 172 -2.20 17.69 14.31
N ILE A 173 -2.11 16.78 13.34
CA ILE A 173 -2.22 15.33 13.61
C ILE A 173 -1.09 14.84 14.52
N GLY A 174 -1.45 14.06 15.55
CA GLY A 174 -0.54 13.64 16.62
C GLY A 174 -0.37 14.65 17.76
N CYS A 175 -0.99 15.83 17.68
CA CYS A 175 -0.97 16.88 18.68
C CYS A 175 -2.41 17.26 19.11
N VAL A 176 -2.55 17.95 20.23
CA VAL A 176 -3.86 18.39 20.79
C VAL A 176 -4.71 19.16 19.79
N LYS A 177 -4.11 20.02 18.96
CA LYS A 177 -4.81 20.76 17.89
C LYS A 177 -5.53 19.84 16.91
N GLY A 178 -5.04 18.62 16.69
CA GLY A 178 -5.66 17.61 15.83
C GLY A 178 -6.84 16.87 16.47
N GLU A 179 -7.09 17.03 17.77
CA GLU A 179 -8.24 16.40 18.45
C GLU A 179 -9.58 16.89 17.88
N LYS A 180 -9.62 18.12 17.32
CA LYS A 180 -10.79 18.71 16.65
C LYS A 180 -11.44 17.82 15.59
N HIS A 181 -10.64 16.97 14.94
CA HIS A 181 -11.12 16.06 13.89
C HIS A 181 -11.89 14.85 14.44
N PHE A 182 -11.76 14.57 15.75
CA PHE A 182 -12.40 13.45 16.43
C PHE A 182 -13.51 13.90 17.39
N THR A 183 -13.38 15.08 18.02
CA THR A 183 -14.23 15.54 19.14
C THR A 183 -15.73 15.32 18.90
N LYS A 184 -16.29 15.84 17.81
CA LYS A 184 -17.74 15.71 17.54
C LYS A 184 -18.17 14.25 17.39
N SER A 185 -17.34 13.44 16.72
CA SER A 185 -17.64 12.01 16.53
C SER A 185 -17.61 11.23 17.84
N LEU A 186 -16.66 11.55 18.73
CA LEU A 186 -16.56 10.95 20.06
C LEU A 186 -17.75 11.33 20.94
N THR A 187 -18.21 12.59 20.89
CA THR A 187 -19.41 13.04 21.60
C THR A 187 -20.66 12.31 21.12
N GLU A 188 -20.89 12.25 19.80
CA GLU A 188 -22.03 11.56 19.21
C GLU A 188 -21.99 10.04 19.46
N LEU A 189 -20.79 9.42 19.44
CA LEU A 189 -20.60 8.01 19.82
C LEU A 189 -20.97 7.77 21.28
N CYS A 190 -20.51 8.61 22.21
CA CYS A 190 -20.86 8.48 23.63
C CYS A 190 -22.36 8.64 23.86
N GLN A 191 -23.00 9.61 23.19
CA GLN A 191 -24.45 9.76 23.23
C GLN A 191 -25.17 8.50 22.72
N HIS A 192 -24.78 8.00 21.55
CA HIS A 192 -25.39 6.81 20.95
C HIS A 192 -25.22 5.55 21.81
N LEU A 193 -24.05 5.36 22.42
CA LEU A 193 -23.81 4.26 23.37
C LEU A 193 -24.66 4.41 24.65
N THR A 194 -24.84 5.64 25.14
CA THR A 194 -25.70 5.93 26.31
C THR A 194 -27.16 5.62 26.00
N GLU A 195 -27.69 6.11 24.87
CA GLU A 195 -29.07 5.86 24.41
C GLU A 195 -29.34 4.37 24.13
N SER A 196 -28.30 3.61 23.78
CA SER A 196 -28.37 2.17 23.50
C SER A 196 -28.07 1.28 24.71
N THR A 197 -27.93 1.84 25.91
CA THR A 197 -27.60 1.09 27.14
C THR A 197 -28.54 -0.10 27.32
N GLY A 198 -27.95 -1.29 27.54
CA GLY A 198 -28.69 -2.55 27.72
C GLY A 198 -29.12 -3.25 26.43
N ARG A 199 -28.79 -2.74 25.24
CA ARG A 199 -29.00 -3.43 23.95
C ARG A 199 -27.67 -3.86 23.33
N PRO A 200 -27.55 -5.10 22.82
CA PRO A 200 -26.43 -5.49 21.96
C PRO A 200 -26.41 -4.65 20.68
N LEU A 201 -25.25 -4.03 20.39
CA LEU A 201 -24.99 -3.32 19.13
C LEU A 201 -23.96 -4.08 18.31
N ASP A 202 -24.11 -4.11 16.98
CA ASP A 202 -23.06 -4.63 16.10
C ASP A 202 -21.83 -3.70 16.12
N ALA A 203 -20.66 -4.24 16.48
CA ALA A 203 -19.46 -3.43 16.69
C ALA A 203 -19.03 -2.72 15.41
N ARG A 204 -19.05 -3.42 14.27
CA ARG A 204 -18.58 -2.90 12.99
C ARG A 204 -19.51 -1.80 12.47
N THR A 205 -20.82 -2.06 12.41
CA THR A 205 -21.82 -1.13 11.92
C THR A 205 -21.85 0.15 12.75
N THR A 206 -21.89 0.03 14.09
CA THR A 206 -21.88 1.19 14.98
C THR A 206 -20.61 2.03 14.81
N LEU A 207 -19.42 1.43 14.95
CA LEU A 207 -18.16 2.19 14.94
C LEU A 207 -17.79 2.73 13.56
N SER A 208 -18.16 2.02 12.49
CA SER A 208 -17.86 2.44 11.12
C SER A 208 -18.41 3.82 10.80
N SER A 209 -19.61 4.16 11.31
CA SER A 209 -20.24 5.46 11.07
C SER A 209 -19.43 6.60 11.69
N PHE A 210 -18.96 6.41 12.93
CA PHE A 210 -18.15 7.42 13.65
C PHE A 210 -16.72 7.52 13.10
N VAL A 211 -16.06 6.39 12.84
CA VAL A 211 -14.71 6.39 12.24
C VAL A 211 -14.73 7.12 10.89
N PHE A 212 -15.66 6.78 10.00
CA PHE A 212 -15.79 7.47 8.71
C PHE A 212 -16.17 8.95 8.88
N TYR A 213 -16.97 9.31 9.89
CA TYR A 213 -17.26 10.71 10.20
C TYR A 213 -16.01 11.50 10.62
N SER A 214 -15.14 10.95 11.48
CA SER A 214 -13.84 11.56 11.81
C SER A 214 -12.95 11.75 10.57
N PHE A 215 -12.93 10.77 9.66
CA PHE A 215 -12.25 10.92 8.38
C PHE A 215 -12.89 12.01 7.52
N SER A 216 -14.21 12.10 7.45
CA SER A 216 -14.92 13.17 6.73
C SER A 216 -14.61 14.56 7.27
N VAL A 217 -14.49 14.74 8.59
CA VAL A 217 -14.09 16.02 9.18
C VAL A 217 -12.66 16.40 8.80
N PHE A 218 -11.73 15.45 8.89
CA PHE A 218 -10.33 15.69 8.50
C PHE A 218 -10.15 15.96 6.99
N PHE A 219 -10.87 15.24 6.13
CA PHE A 219 -10.74 15.34 4.69
C PHE A 219 -11.50 16.51 4.07
N PHE A 220 -12.68 16.86 4.58
CA PHE A 220 -13.58 17.86 4.00
C PHE A 220 -13.91 19.05 4.91
N GLY A 221 -13.41 19.09 6.15
CA GLY A 221 -13.74 20.13 7.13
C GLY A 221 -15.15 19.94 7.69
N ASN A 222 -15.91 21.03 7.85
CA ASN A 222 -17.30 20.94 8.32
C ASN A 222 -18.14 20.01 7.44
N ALA A 223 -18.59 18.91 8.04
CA ALA A 223 -19.32 17.84 7.39
C ALA A 223 -20.73 18.30 6.98
N SER A 224 -21.02 18.24 5.68
CA SER A 224 -22.37 18.41 5.12
C SER A 224 -23.01 17.05 4.80
N ASP A 225 -24.31 17.06 4.49
CA ASP A 225 -25.13 15.86 4.26
C ASP A 225 -24.58 14.93 3.16
N ASN A 226 -23.79 15.46 2.21
CA ASN A 226 -23.10 14.69 1.17
C ASN A 226 -22.20 13.57 1.75
N ASN A 227 -21.67 13.74 2.97
CA ASN A 227 -20.86 12.73 3.64
C ASN A 227 -21.66 11.47 4.00
N GLN A 228 -22.97 11.60 4.25
CA GLN A 228 -23.84 10.46 4.57
C GLN A 228 -24.09 9.57 3.34
N ALA A 229 -23.98 10.12 2.13
CA ALA A 229 -24.04 9.34 0.88
C ALA A 229 -22.76 8.52 0.66
N LEU A 230 -21.58 9.07 0.98
CA LEU A 230 -20.31 8.34 0.96
C LEU A 230 -20.30 7.18 1.97
N ILE A 231 -20.83 7.40 3.17
CA ILE A 231 -20.98 6.35 4.21
C ILE A 231 -21.92 5.23 3.70
N LYS A 232 -23.02 5.56 3.02
CA LYS A 232 -23.93 4.55 2.45
C LYS A 232 -23.37 3.82 1.22
N LEU A 233 -22.41 4.40 0.51
CA LEU A 233 -21.73 3.76 -0.63
C LEU A 233 -20.71 2.71 -0.18
N ARG A 234 -20.13 2.86 1.02
CA ARG A 234 -19.20 1.90 1.64
C ARG A 234 -19.83 0.51 1.86
N ASP A 235 -21.09 0.44 2.26
CA ASP A 235 -21.78 -0.80 2.64
C ASP A 235 -22.16 -1.69 1.42
N SER A 236 -21.46 -1.51 0.29
CA SER A 236 -21.66 -2.22 -0.96
C SER A 236 -20.98 -3.60 -0.94
N PRO A 237 -21.67 -4.70 -1.33
CA PRO A 237 -21.07 -6.04 -1.41
C PRO A 237 -19.82 -6.18 -2.29
N THR A 238 -19.55 -5.21 -3.17
CA THR A 238 -18.32 -5.17 -3.98
C THR A 238 -17.05 -5.08 -3.14
N GLU A 239 -17.08 -4.42 -1.97
CA GLU A 239 -15.89 -4.22 -1.13
C GLU A 239 -15.35 -5.56 -0.60
N LEU A 240 -16.24 -6.54 -0.37
CA LEU A 240 -15.90 -7.90 0.08
C LEU A 240 -15.22 -8.74 -1.01
N LEU A 241 -15.56 -8.54 -2.31
CA LEU A 241 -14.89 -9.25 -3.40
C LEU A 241 -13.39 -8.90 -3.46
N HIS A 242 -13.03 -7.65 -3.22
CA HIS A 242 -11.64 -7.18 -3.25
C HIS A 242 -10.77 -7.90 -2.23
N GLN A 243 -11.32 -8.25 -1.06
CA GLN A 243 -10.58 -8.89 0.03
C GLN A 243 -10.22 -10.36 -0.25
N ASN A 244 -10.78 -10.97 -1.29
CA ASN A 244 -10.59 -12.38 -1.62
C ASN A 244 -9.31 -12.63 -2.47
N PRO A 245 -8.36 -13.46 -2.00
CA PRO A 245 -7.16 -13.82 -2.77
C PRO A 245 -7.42 -14.42 -4.16
N ALA A 246 -8.56 -15.10 -4.36
CA ALA A 246 -8.94 -15.62 -5.67
C ALA A 246 -9.33 -14.50 -6.65
N PHE A 247 -9.95 -13.42 -6.18
CA PHE A 247 -10.25 -12.24 -6.99
C PHE A 247 -8.97 -11.49 -7.37
N ILE A 248 -7.99 -11.41 -6.47
CA ILE A 248 -6.66 -10.85 -6.74
C ILE A 248 -5.94 -11.64 -7.85
N LEU A 249 -5.99 -12.98 -7.82
CA LEU A 249 -5.42 -13.81 -8.87
C LEU A 249 -6.19 -13.65 -10.20
N ALA A 250 -7.52 -13.66 -10.16
CA ALA A 250 -8.36 -13.49 -11.34
C ALA A 250 -8.16 -12.13 -12.02
N SER A 251 -8.08 -11.03 -11.25
CA SER A 251 -7.90 -9.67 -11.77
C SER A 251 -6.56 -9.42 -12.47
N ASN A 252 -5.56 -10.29 -12.27
CA ASN A 252 -4.29 -10.28 -13.01
C ASN A 252 -4.34 -11.03 -14.35
N ILE A 253 -5.28 -11.96 -14.50
CA ILE A 253 -5.43 -12.82 -15.69
C ILE A 253 -6.52 -12.27 -16.62
N LEU A 254 -7.57 -11.68 -16.04
CA LEU A 254 -8.73 -11.15 -16.75
C LEU A 254 -8.44 -9.75 -17.35
N PRO A 255 -8.98 -9.44 -18.55
CA PRO A 255 -8.89 -8.10 -19.12
C PRO A 255 -9.49 -7.03 -18.18
N LYS A 256 -8.84 -5.87 -18.05
CA LYS A 256 -9.25 -4.79 -17.12
C LYS A 256 -10.73 -4.45 -17.18
N HIS A 257 -11.28 -4.30 -18.40
CA HIS A 257 -12.69 -3.97 -18.61
C HIS A 257 -13.65 -5.03 -18.05
N PHE A 258 -13.27 -6.31 -18.04
CA PHE A 258 -14.07 -7.39 -17.43
C PHE A 258 -13.99 -7.33 -15.91
N VAL A 259 -12.81 -7.05 -15.34
CA VAL A 259 -12.65 -6.83 -13.89
C VAL A 259 -13.47 -5.61 -13.45
N GLU A 260 -13.45 -4.51 -14.22
CA GLU A 260 -14.23 -3.30 -13.95
C GLU A 260 -15.75 -3.54 -14.02
N GLN A 261 -16.23 -4.38 -14.95
CA GLN A 261 -17.64 -4.80 -15.01
C GLN A 261 -18.09 -5.62 -13.79
N LEU A 262 -17.19 -6.38 -13.14
CA LEU A 262 -17.48 -7.08 -11.89
C LEU A 262 -17.56 -6.15 -10.66
N MET A 263 -17.26 -4.85 -10.83
CA MET A 263 -17.17 -3.85 -9.75
C MET A 263 -18.04 -2.61 -10.01
N PRO A 264 -19.34 -2.73 -10.36
CA PRO A 264 -20.15 -1.59 -10.83
C PRO A 264 -20.29 -0.47 -9.78
N ASN A 265 -20.38 -0.83 -8.50
CA ASN A 265 -20.54 0.15 -7.42
C ASN A 265 -19.26 0.95 -7.15
N LYS A 266 -18.08 0.40 -7.47
CA LYS A 266 -16.79 1.11 -7.35
C LYS A 266 -16.73 2.36 -8.24
N LYS A 267 -17.25 2.27 -9.47
CA LYS A 267 -17.31 3.42 -10.38
C LYS A 267 -18.17 4.52 -9.79
N LYS A 268 -19.40 4.18 -9.36
CA LYS A 268 -20.32 5.12 -8.69
C LYS A 268 -19.69 5.79 -7.46
N LEU A 269 -18.94 5.02 -6.66
CA LEU A 269 -18.22 5.51 -5.48
C LEU A 269 -17.13 6.52 -5.88
N THR A 270 -16.33 6.20 -6.91
CA THR A 270 -15.31 7.10 -7.47
C THR A 270 -15.92 8.39 -8.04
N ASP A 271 -17.03 8.28 -8.78
CA ASP A 271 -17.74 9.42 -9.37
C ASP A 271 -18.30 10.36 -8.26
N SER A 272 -18.85 9.82 -7.17
CA SER A 272 -19.29 10.63 -6.02
C SER A 272 -18.15 11.32 -5.27
N PHE A 273 -16.98 10.69 -5.13
CA PHE A 273 -15.80 11.39 -4.59
C PHE A 273 -15.32 12.53 -5.49
N LEU A 274 -15.37 12.31 -6.82
CA LEU A 274 -15.00 13.33 -7.82
C LEU A 274 -15.93 14.54 -7.75
N GLU A 275 -17.24 14.33 -7.67
CA GLU A 275 -18.24 15.39 -7.54
C GLU A 275 -18.00 16.24 -6.27
N ILE A 276 -17.77 15.60 -5.12
CA ILE A 276 -17.52 16.32 -3.86
C ILE A 276 -16.22 17.13 -3.92
N PHE A 277 -15.14 16.57 -4.49
CA PHE A 277 -13.87 17.28 -4.64
C PHE A 277 -14.00 18.48 -5.60
N GLN A 278 -14.67 18.30 -6.73
CA GLN A 278 -14.92 19.38 -7.70
C GLN A 278 -15.79 20.49 -7.09
N GLY A 279 -16.88 20.14 -6.38
CA GLY A 279 -17.73 21.11 -5.71
C GLY A 279 -17.00 21.90 -4.61
N ARG A 280 -16.17 21.22 -3.79
CA ARG A 280 -15.33 21.89 -2.78
C ARG A 280 -14.28 22.82 -3.39
N ARG A 281 -13.65 22.41 -4.51
CA ARG A 281 -12.73 23.27 -5.27
C ARG A 281 -13.42 24.56 -5.76
N GLN A 282 -14.61 24.44 -6.34
CA GLN A 282 -15.39 25.61 -6.77
C GLN A 282 -15.75 26.51 -5.57
N GLN A 283 -16.15 25.94 -4.44
CA GLN A 283 -16.42 26.71 -3.21
C GLN A 283 -15.19 27.47 -2.68
N GLN A 284 -13.98 26.92 -2.80
CA GLN A 284 -12.75 27.64 -2.44
C GLN A 284 -12.44 28.77 -3.44
N GLN A 285 -12.58 28.51 -4.75
CA GLN A 285 -12.42 29.53 -5.80
C GLN A 285 -13.41 30.71 -5.65
N LEU A 286 -14.57 30.47 -5.03
CA LEU A 286 -15.56 31.52 -4.72
C LEU A 286 -15.28 32.28 -3.41
N LYS A 287 -14.43 31.76 -2.51
CA LYS A 287 -13.98 32.46 -1.29
C LYS A 287 -12.75 33.35 -1.52
N ASP A 288 -12.20 33.32 -2.74
CA ASP A 288 -10.83 33.73 -3.02
C ASP A 288 -10.59 35.26 -3.02
N ASP A 289 -11.66 36.07 -2.88
CA ASP A 289 -11.59 37.53 -2.67
C ASP A 289 -11.07 37.94 -1.27
N THR A 290 -10.85 37.00 -0.35
CA THR A 290 -10.44 37.28 1.05
C THR A 290 -9.29 36.43 1.60
N TRP A 291 -8.63 35.62 0.77
CA TRP A 291 -7.63 34.67 1.27
C TRP A 291 -6.26 35.32 1.56
N SER A 292 -5.87 35.35 2.84
CA SER A 292 -4.50 35.65 3.27
C SER A 292 -3.70 34.37 3.57
N THR A 293 -2.39 34.45 3.40
CA THR A 293 -1.43 33.35 3.63
C THR A 293 -1.28 32.89 5.08
N ASP A 294 -1.99 33.52 6.02
CA ASP A 294 -1.86 33.29 7.47
C ASP A 294 -2.99 32.40 8.05
N THR A 295 -3.89 31.92 7.19
CA THR A 295 -5.08 31.17 7.60
C THR A 295 -4.72 29.70 7.88
N SER A 296 -5.10 29.18 9.06
CA SER A 296 -4.85 27.79 9.41
C SER A 296 -5.64 26.83 8.51
N LEU A 297 -4.98 25.80 7.96
CA LEU A 297 -5.66 24.74 7.21
C LEU A 297 -6.74 24.07 8.07
N ASP A 298 -7.95 23.94 7.50
CA ASP A 298 -9.08 23.32 8.17
C ASP A 298 -9.26 21.85 7.80
N SER A 299 -9.01 21.50 6.53
CA SER A 299 -9.10 20.14 6.01
C SER A 299 -7.89 19.73 5.15
N PHE A 300 -7.77 18.44 4.90
CA PHE A 300 -6.77 17.88 3.99
C PHE A 300 -6.94 18.40 2.56
N LEU A 301 -8.19 18.60 2.11
CA LEU A 301 -8.48 19.14 0.79
C LEU A 301 -8.00 20.60 0.63
N ASP A 302 -8.18 21.44 1.64
CA ASP A 302 -7.62 22.80 1.65
C ASP A 302 -6.09 22.76 1.53
N GLY A 303 -5.44 21.80 2.20
CA GLY A 303 -3.99 21.59 2.12
C GLY A 303 -3.51 21.23 0.71
N ILE A 304 -4.25 20.38 -0.01
CA ILE A 304 -3.94 20.05 -1.41
C ILE A 304 -4.03 21.29 -2.29
N LEU A 305 -5.15 22.00 -2.22
CA LEU A 305 -5.48 23.09 -3.13
C LEU A 305 -4.60 24.33 -2.86
N ALA A 306 -4.28 24.62 -1.61
CA ALA A 306 -3.34 25.69 -1.24
C ALA A 306 -1.94 25.47 -1.83
N ILE A 307 -1.44 24.23 -1.82
CA ILE A 307 -0.12 23.89 -2.38
C ILE A 307 -0.16 23.93 -3.92
N GLN A 308 -1.19 23.38 -4.57
CA GLN A 308 -1.36 23.52 -6.02
C GLN A 308 -1.33 25.00 -6.44
N LYS A 309 -2.07 25.87 -5.72
CA LYS A 309 -2.08 27.33 -5.95
C LYS A 309 -0.71 27.98 -5.75
N GLN A 310 0.04 27.60 -4.71
CA GLN A 310 1.39 28.14 -4.44
C GLN A 310 2.36 27.91 -5.61
N TYR A 311 2.36 26.71 -6.20
CA TYR A 311 3.22 26.39 -7.34
C TYR A 311 2.77 27.08 -8.64
N MET A 312 1.46 27.15 -8.91
CA MET A 312 0.93 27.87 -10.08
C MET A 312 1.30 29.36 -10.05
N ASN A 313 1.14 30.01 -8.89
CA ASN A 313 1.51 31.42 -8.72
C ASN A 313 3.02 31.66 -8.87
N LYS A 314 3.85 30.73 -8.38
CA LYS A 314 5.32 30.83 -8.52
C LYS A 314 5.75 30.69 -9.98
N ASN A 315 5.16 29.77 -10.74
CA ASN A 315 5.43 29.63 -12.16
C ASN A 315 5.04 30.90 -12.94
N ASN A 316 3.82 31.41 -12.72
CA ASN A 316 3.31 32.61 -13.39
C ASN A 316 4.15 33.88 -13.11
N SER A 317 4.77 33.99 -11.94
CA SER A 317 5.67 35.10 -11.60
C SER A 317 7.10 34.91 -12.13
N SER A 318 7.55 33.67 -12.34
CA SER A 318 8.85 33.37 -12.96
C SER A 318 8.87 33.48 -14.50
N SER A 319 7.71 33.53 -15.16
CA SER A 319 7.58 33.75 -16.61
C SER A 319 8.25 35.03 -17.13
N SER A 320 8.57 35.98 -16.24
CA SER A 320 9.16 37.27 -16.58
C SER A 320 10.70 37.34 -16.45
N SER A 321 11.39 36.23 -16.12
CA SER A 321 12.86 36.24 -15.90
C SER A 321 13.59 34.95 -16.29
N VAL A 322 13.34 34.44 -17.51
CA VAL A 322 14.01 33.24 -18.06
C VAL A 322 15.42 33.55 -18.60
N HIS A 323 16.28 34.17 -17.79
CA HIS A 323 17.67 34.46 -18.19
C HIS A 323 18.76 34.21 -17.14
N ASP A 324 18.43 33.98 -15.86
CA ASP A 324 19.46 33.81 -14.82
C ASP A 324 19.18 32.60 -13.90
N ALA A 325 19.59 31.42 -14.37
CA ALA A 325 19.67 30.18 -13.60
C ALA A 325 20.78 29.24 -14.12
N GLY A 326 21.88 29.83 -14.59
CA GLY A 326 23.11 29.11 -14.85
C GLY A 326 23.93 28.96 -13.57
N ASN A 327 24.36 27.72 -13.28
CA ASN A 327 25.46 27.40 -12.36
C ASN A 327 25.22 27.58 -10.84
N GLN A 328 24.61 26.58 -10.20
CA GLN A 328 25.04 26.13 -8.87
C GLN A 328 24.79 24.62 -8.68
N GLY A 329 25.82 23.92 -8.19
CA GLY A 329 25.85 22.45 -8.09
C GLY A 329 25.20 21.86 -6.83
N ASP A 330 25.25 20.53 -6.78
CA ASP A 330 24.89 19.63 -5.68
C ASP A 330 23.41 19.51 -5.23
N GLY A 331 22.87 18.29 -5.45
CA GLY A 331 21.85 17.61 -4.65
C GLY A 331 20.42 18.16 -4.63
N ASN A 332 20.22 19.45 -4.90
CA ASN A 332 18.95 20.14 -4.65
C ASN A 332 18.12 20.37 -5.93
N HIS A 333 18.77 20.46 -7.09
CA HIS A 333 18.10 20.73 -8.37
C HIS A 333 17.09 19.64 -8.79
N SER A 334 17.42 18.36 -8.58
CA SER A 334 16.47 17.24 -8.80
C SER A 334 15.23 17.43 -7.93
N ASN A 335 15.42 17.54 -6.61
CA ASN A 335 14.32 17.76 -5.66
C ASN A 335 13.43 18.97 -6.00
N VAL A 336 13.94 20.02 -6.67
CA VAL A 336 13.14 21.18 -7.10
C VAL A 336 12.36 20.89 -8.38
N MET A 337 12.98 20.27 -9.39
CA MET A 337 12.27 19.86 -10.62
C MET A 337 11.22 18.80 -10.35
N ASP A 338 11.55 17.82 -9.50
CA ASP A 338 10.64 16.77 -9.02
C ASP A 338 9.42 17.35 -8.30
N LYS A 339 9.62 18.41 -7.47
CA LYS A 339 8.55 19.16 -6.81
C LYS A 339 7.67 19.90 -7.82
N ALA A 340 8.26 20.56 -8.82
CA ALA A 340 7.52 21.33 -9.82
C ALA A 340 6.67 20.40 -10.72
N ALA A 341 7.25 19.32 -11.25
CA ALA A 341 6.54 18.33 -12.05
C ALA A 341 5.41 17.65 -11.24
N ALA A 342 5.63 17.41 -9.95
CA ALA A 342 4.61 16.85 -9.07
C ALA A 342 3.46 17.82 -8.76
N ALA A 343 3.76 19.09 -8.51
CA ALA A 343 2.74 20.12 -8.29
C ALA A 343 1.84 20.32 -9.52
N LEU A 344 2.41 20.14 -10.72
CA LEU A 344 1.72 20.17 -12.02
C LEU A 344 1.05 18.84 -12.41
N ALA A 345 1.08 17.82 -11.54
CA ALA A 345 0.48 16.53 -11.87
C ALA A 345 -1.05 16.64 -12.07
N PRO A 346 -1.64 15.88 -13.02
CA PRO A 346 -3.08 15.89 -13.25
C PRO A 346 -3.89 15.66 -11.99
N ASP A 347 -5.04 16.33 -11.89
CA ASP A 347 -5.94 16.26 -10.74
C ASP A 347 -6.31 14.83 -10.35
N GLU A 348 -6.39 13.92 -11.31
CA GLU A 348 -6.61 12.49 -11.09
C GLU A 348 -5.63 11.86 -10.09
N HIS A 349 -4.38 12.32 -10.00
CA HIS A 349 -3.42 11.81 -9.02
C HIS A 349 -3.69 12.32 -7.60
N TYR A 350 -4.15 13.57 -7.47
CA TYR A 350 -4.55 14.15 -6.18
C TYR A 350 -5.89 13.59 -5.72
N MET A 351 -6.85 13.45 -6.63
CA MET A 351 -8.10 12.70 -6.45
C MET A 351 -7.83 11.29 -5.91
N GLN A 352 -6.92 10.56 -6.56
CA GLN A 352 -6.66 9.19 -6.16
C GLN A 352 -5.89 9.09 -4.84
N MET A 353 -4.99 10.03 -4.54
CA MET A 353 -4.37 10.12 -3.21
C MET A 353 -5.42 10.39 -2.13
N PHE A 354 -6.34 11.32 -2.39
CA PHE A 354 -7.43 11.67 -1.49
C PHE A 354 -8.34 10.48 -1.21
N PHE A 355 -8.76 9.78 -2.27
CA PHE A 355 -9.52 8.53 -2.17
C PHE A 355 -8.78 7.47 -1.35
N ASP A 356 -7.51 7.18 -1.68
CA ASP A 356 -6.69 6.17 -1.00
C ASP A 356 -6.66 6.38 0.52
N PHE A 357 -6.45 7.62 0.98
CA PHE A 357 -6.43 7.88 2.41
C PHE A 357 -7.82 7.84 3.04
N PHE A 358 -8.85 8.32 2.34
CA PHE A 358 -10.20 8.31 2.89
C PHE A 358 -10.72 6.88 3.06
N THR A 359 -10.72 6.07 2.01
CA THR A 359 -11.34 4.73 2.02
C THR A 359 -10.46 3.70 2.72
N VAL A 360 -9.22 3.50 2.23
CA VAL A 360 -8.29 2.51 2.77
C VAL A 360 -7.84 2.88 4.19
N GLY A 361 -7.64 4.18 4.45
CA GLY A 361 -7.29 4.66 5.79
C GLY A 361 -8.42 4.50 6.81
N ALA A 362 -9.68 4.77 6.43
CA ALA A 362 -10.82 4.61 7.34
C ALA A 362 -11.07 3.14 7.67
N GLU A 363 -11.09 2.25 6.67
CA GLU A 363 -11.35 0.82 6.90
C GLU A 363 -10.23 0.17 7.73
N THR A 364 -8.96 0.45 7.44
CA THR A 364 -7.85 -0.08 8.27
C THR A 364 -7.89 0.44 9.71
N SER A 365 -8.27 1.71 9.92
CA SER A 365 -8.41 2.28 11.27
C SER A 365 -9.64 1.74 12.01
N LEU A 366 -10.72 1.40 11.30
CA LEU A 366 -11.90 0.74 11.86
C LEU A 366 -11.57 -0.69 12.31
N VAL A 367 -10.92 -1.49 11.45
CA VAL A 367 -10.54 -2.87 11.79
C VAL A 367 -9.59 -2.92 12.99
N GLU A 368 -8.65 -1.98 13.06
CA GLU A 368 -7.78 -1.82 14.23
C GLU A 368 -8.58 -1.48 15.50
N LEU A 369 -9.54 -0.55 15.43
CA LEU A 369 -10.39 -0.21 16.58
C LEU A 369 -11.23 -1.41 17.04
N LEU A 370 -11.76 -2.19 16.09
CA LEU A 370 -12.50 -3.43 16.37
C LEU A 370 -11.62 -4.46 17.07
N TRP A 371 -10.37 -4.65 16.63
CA TRP A 371 -9.42 -5.54 17.32
C TRP A 371 -9.14 -5.09 18.74
N VAL A 372 -8.86 -3.79 18.98
CA VAL A 372 -8.58 -3.31 20.33
C VAL A 372 -9.78 -3.49 21.25
N LEU A 373 -10.99 -3.18 20.78
CA LEU A 373 -12.23 -3.36 21.55
C LEU A 373 -12.51 -4.83 21.85
N GLN A 374 -12.36 -5.72 20.87
CA GLN A 374 -12.53 -7.16 21.08
C GLN A 374 -11.52 -7.68 22.13
N MET A 375 -10.25 -7.28 22.05
CA MET A 375 -9.25 -7.71 23.03
C MET A 375 -9.55 -7.19 24.44
N VAL A 376 -9.90 -5.92 24.65
CA VAL A 376 -10.25 -5.46 26.02
C VAL A 376 -11.54 -6.08 26.56
N MET A 377 -12.44 -6.59 25.71
CA MET A 377 -13.62 -7.34 26.14
C MET A 377 -13.31 -8.81 26.48
N LEU A 378 -12.35 -9.43 25.76
CA LEU A 378 -11.86 -10.78 26.03
C LEU A 378 -10.97 -10.84 27.29
N TYR A 379 -10.23 -9.76 27.56
CA TYR A 379 -9.27 -9.61 28.66
C TYR A 379 -9.73 -8.48 29.62
N PRO A 380 -10.82 -8.70 30.39
CA PRO A 380 -11.46 -7.67 31.21
C PRO A 380 -10.59 -7.16 32.37
N GLU A 381 -9.56 -7.88 32.76
CA GLU A 381 -8.54 -7.41 33.71
C GLU A 381 -7.73 -6.24 33.16
N TRP A 382 -7.41 -6.25 31.85
CA TRP A 382 -6.76 -5.11 31.19
C TRP A 382 -7.73 -3.95 30.96
N GLN A 383 -9.00 -4.24 30.67
CA GLN A 383 -10.05 -3.21 30.60
C GLN A 383 -10.16 -2.44 31.93
N ARG A 384 -10.24 -3.17 33.05
CA ARG A 384 -10.30 -2.57 34.40
C ARG A 384 -9.04 -1.78 34.71
N ARG A 385 -7.86 -2.29 34.37
CA ARG A 385 -6.59 -1.57 34.58
C ARG A 385 -6.51 -0.28 33.76
N ILE A 386 -7.07 -0.25 32.55
CA ILE A 386 -7.18 0.97 31.73
C ILE A 386 -8.16 1.95 32.37
N GLN A 387 -9.30 1.47 32.87
CA GLN A 387 -10.29 2.28 33.58
C GLN A 387 -9.70 2.91 34.84
N GLU A 388 -9.07 2.13 35.72
CA GLU A 388 -8.36 2.60 36.92
C GLU A 388 -7.26 3.63 36.58
N GLU A 389 -6.52 3.42 35.49
CA GLU A 389 -5.50 4.35 35.00
C GLU A 389 -6.10 5.67 34.48
N LEU A 390 -7.23 5.61 33.76
CA LEU A 390 -7.97 6.79 33.30
C LEU A 390 -8.52 7.60 34.48
N ASP A 391 -9.13 6.93 35.45
CA ASP A 391 -9.69 7.56 36.65
C ASP A 391 -8.60 8.32 37.44
N GLN A 392 -7.37 7.78 37.51
CA GLN A 392 -6.22 8.42 38.18
C GLN A 392 -5.58 9.56 37.39
N VAL A 393 -5.53 9.46 36.06
CA VAL A 393 -4.74 10.38 35.19
C VAL A 393 -5.60 11.50 34.61
N VAL A 394 -6.89 11.23 34.39
CA VAL A 394 -7.87 12.08 33.70
C VAL A 394 -9.07 12.40 34.61
N GLY A 395 -9.54 11.43 35.40
CA GLY A 395 -10.77 11.57 36.18
C GLY A 395 -12.04 11.44 35.32
N THR A 396 -13.17 11.89 35.86
CA THR A 396 -14.51 11.77 35.25
C THR A 396 -14.98 13.01 34.49
N GLU A 397 -14.56 14.20 34.93
CA GLU A 397 -15.00 15.49 34.40
C GLU A 397 -14.29 15.86 33.08
N ASP A 398 -12.96 15.67 33.04
CA ASP A 398 -12.14 16.03 31.88
C ASP A 398 -12.25 14.99 30.76
N ALA A 399 -12.27 15.46 29.51
CA ALA A 399 -12.21 14.58 28.34
C ALA A 399 -10.79 14.01 28.14
N PRO A 400 -10.63 12.74 27.73
CA PRO A 400 -9.32 12.18 27.40
C PRO A 400 -8.67 12.90 26.22
N SER A 401 -7.45 13.40 26.42
CA SER A 401 -6.64 14.12 25.43
C SER A 401 -5.32 13.40 25.15
N LEU A 402 -4.72 13.65 23.98
CA LEU A 402 -3.37 13.23 23.61
C LEU A 402 -2.30 13.75 24.60
N LEU A 403 -2.59 14.79 25.38
CA LEU A 403 -1.75 15.20 26.52
C LEU A 403 -1.56 14.09 27.56
N HIS A 404 -2.58 13.26 27.78
CA HIS A 404 -2.59 12.21 28.79
C HIS A 404 -1.79 10.98 28.34
N LYS A 405 -1.56 10.82 27.03
CA LYS A 405 -0.90 9.67 26.38
C LYS A 405 0.45 9.27 26.98
N ARG A 406 1.22 10.23 27.52
CA ARG A 406 2.52 9.94 28.17
C ARG A 406 2.40 9.35 29.58
N ARG A 407 1.25 9.49 30.23
CA ARG A 407 0.94 9.01 31.58
C ARG A 407 0.09 7.72 31.58
N LEU A 408 -0.66 7.46 30.51
CA LEU A 408 -1.51 6.28 30.34
C LEU A 408 -0.69 5.07 29.82
N HIS A 409 0.09 4.45 30.70
CA HIS A 409 1.03 3.37 30.35
C HIS A 409 0.35 2.04 30.04
N ALA A 410 -0.59 1.57 30.85
CA ALA A 410 -1.36 0.34 30.63
C ALA A 410 -2.23 0.44 29.36
N THR A 411 -2.83 1.61 29.12
CA THR A 411 -3.56 1.92 27.89
C THR A 411 -2.66 1.79 26.66
N MET A 412 -1.50 2.47 26.66
CA MET A 412 -0.56 2.44 25.54
C MET A 412 0.07 1.06 25.33
N ALA A 413 0.31 0.31 26.40
CA ALA A 413 0.79 -1.06 26.36
C ALA A 413 -0.24 -2.01 25.74
N THR A 414 -1.52 -1.88 26.12
CA THR A 414 -2.61 -2.71 25.60
C THR A 414 -2.82 -2.47 24.11
N ILE A 415 -2.91 -1.20 23.68
CA ILE A 415 -2.99 -0.85 22.25
C ILE A 415 -1.78 -1.39 21.48
N SER A 416 -0.58 -1.36 22.07
CA SER A 416 0.65 -1.83 21.41
C SER A 416 0.76 -3.35 21.32
N GLU A 417 0.18 -4.09 22.28
CA GLU A 417 0.06 -5.54 22.17
C GLU A 417 -0.97 -5.94 21.12
N VAL A 418 -2.06 -5.18 20.94
CA VAL A 418 -2.99 -5.42 19.81
C VAL A 418 -2.27 -5.23 18.47
N TYR A 419 -1.51 -4.13 18.30
CA TYR A 419 -0.68 -3.88 17.11
C TYR A 419 0.33 -5.01 16.80
N ARG A 420 0.77 -5.78 17.80
CA ARG A 420 1.65 -6.94 17.63
C ARG A 420 0.86 -8.22 17.37
N PHE A 421 -0.15 -8.47 18.19
CA PHE A 421 -0.88 -9.73 18.23
C PHE A 421 -1.83 -9.87 17.05
N ARG A 422 -2.47 -8.79 16.61
CA ARG A 422 -3.43 -8.77 15.50
C ARG A 422 -3.17 -7.60 14.53
N PRO A 423 -2.02 -7.62 13.82
CA PRO A 423 -1.68 -6.57 12.87
C PRO A 423 -2.64 -6.60 11.68
N VAL A 424 -3.42 -5.53 11.49
CA VAL A 424 -4.41 -5.41 10.39
C VAL A 424 -3.80 -5.73 9.03
N ALA A 425 -2.60 -5.22 8.74
CA ALA A 425 -1.86 -5.54 7.52
C ALA A 425 -0.93 -6.76 7.72
N ALA A 426 -1.48 -7.93 8.07
CA ALA A 426 -0.72 -9.13 8.46
C ALA A 426 0.36 -9.59 7.46
N LEU A 427 0.17 -9.36 6.16
CA LEU A 427 1.12 -9.69 5.08
C LEU A 427 1.78 -8.44 4.44
N GLY A 428 1.53 -7.25 5.00
CA GLY A 428 1.96 -5.96 4.47
C GLY A 428 1.38 -5.63 3.10
N ALA A 429 1.78 -4.48 2.55
CA ALA A 429 1.48 -4.12 1.17
C ALA A 429 2.52 -4.74 0.21
N PRO A 430 2.12 -5.39 -0.90
CA PRO A 430 3.04 -5.96 -1.88
C PRO A 430 4.11 -4.98 -2.37
N HIS A 431 5.36 -5.42 -2.39
CA HIS A 431 6.50 -4.71 -2.95
C HIS A 431 6.95 -5.36 -4.26
N ARG A 432 7.57 -4.57 -5.15
CA ARG A 432 8.24 -5.04 -6.36
C ARG A 432 9.73 -4.70 -6.30
N VAL A 433 10.56 -5.63 -6.73
CA VAL A 433 12.02 -5.52 -6.77
C VAL A 433 12.43 -4.81 -8.06
N THR A 434 13.25 -3.76 -7.97
CA THR A 434 13.64 -2.92 -9.12
C THR A 434 14.91 -3.36 -9.84
N GLN A 435 15.72 -4.24 -9.24
CA GLN A 435 16.94 -4.80 -9.84
C GLN A 435 17.30 -6.13 -9.16
N ASP A 436 18.02 -7.00 -9.87
CA ASP A 436 18.58 -8.25 -9.33
C ASP A 436 19.39 -7.99 -8.04
N MET A 437 19.19 -8.79 -6.98
CA MET A 437 20.01 -8.69 -5.77
C MET A 437 20.16 -10.01 -4.98
N PHE A 438 21.01 -9.98 -3.96
CA PHE A 438 21.14 -11.05 -2.96
C PHE A 438 20.67 -10.57 -1.58
N LEU A 439 19.72 -11.29 -0.97
CA LEU A 439 19.25 -11.06 0.40
C LEU A 439 19.56 -12.31 1.24
N ARG A 440 20.41 -12.16 2.26
CA ARG A 440 20.90 -13.26 3.13
C ARG A 440 21.33 -14.54 2.37
N GLY A 441 22.07 -14.36 1.28
CA GLY A 441 22.60 -15.44 0.45
C GLY A 441 21.65 -15.97 -0.63
N TYR A 442 20.36 -15.63 -0.57
CA TYR A 442 19.40 -15.97 -1.61
C TYR A 442 19.38 -14.93 -2.73
N PHE A 443 19.29 -15.38 -3.97
CA PHE A 443 19.07 -14.53 -5.13
C PHE A 443 17.60 -14.12 -5.23
N ILE A 444 17.35 -12.84 -5.48
CA ILE A 444 16.03 -12.27 -5.72
C ILE A 444 16.07 -11.54 -7.07
N PRO A 445 15.41 -12.07 -8.12
CA PRO A 445 15.42 -11.46 -9.45
C PRO A 445 14.70 -10.11 -9.50
N GLU A 446 15.08 -9.25 -10.45
CA GLU A 446 14.32 -8.06 -10.85
C GLU A 446 12.85 -8.40 -11.17
N GLY A 447 11.94 -7.48 -10.85
CA GLY A 447 10.52 -7.61 -11.15
C GLY A 447 9.76 -8.55 -10.21
N SER A 448 10.47 -9.29 -9.36
CA SER A 448 9.91 -10.16 -8.32
C SER A 448 9.02 -9.40 -7.34
N TYR A 449 8.01 -10.08 -6.81
CA TYR A 449 7.14 -9.53 -5.77
C TYR A 449 7.52 -10.03 -4.39
N ILE A 450 7.46 -9.13 -3.41
CA ILE A 450 7.76 -9.41 -2.00
C ILE A 450 6.51 -9.14 -1.16
N LEU A 451 6.22 -10.04 -0.21
CA LEU A 451 5.32 -9.78 0.91
C LEU A 451 6.10 -9.82 2.22
N THR A 452 5.65 -9.04 3.20
CA THR A 452 6.23 -9.03 4.55
C THR A 452 5.23 -9.66 5.50
N ASN A 453 5.47 -10.90 5.94
CA ASN A 453 4.62 -11.59 6.90
C ASN A 453 4.84 -10.99 8.30
N ILE A 454 4.25 -9.81 8.51
CA ILE A 454 4.28 -9.03 9.75
C ILE A 454 3.71 -9.88 10.90
N TYR A 455 2.64 -10.65 10.64
CA TYR A 455 2.09 -11.57 11.64
C TYR A 455 3.12 -12.60 12.11
N ALA A 456 3.81 -13.31 11.20
CA ALA A 456 4.86 -14.25 11.60
C ALA A 456 6.03 -13.55 12.33
N ALA A 457 6.46 -12.39 11.85
CA ALA A 457 7.53 -11.60 12.48
C ALA A 457 7.17 -11.12 13.90
N HIS A 458 5.88 -10.88 14.16
CA HIS A 458 5.34 -10.49 15.47
C HIS A 458 5.00 -11.68 16.38
N HIS A 459 5.00 -12.90 15.84
CA HIS A 459 4.83 -14.15 16.58
C HIS A 459 6.10 -15.03 16.54
N ASP A 460 7.26 -14.44 16.28
CA ASP A 460 8.55 -15.12 16.35
C ASP A 460 8.95 -15.33 17.82
N SER A 461 8.99 -16.60 18.24
CA SER A 461 9.45 -17.06 19.55
C SER A 461 10.87 -16.61 19.93
N LYS A 462 11.74 -16.27 18.96
CA LYS A 462 13.08 -15.70 19.22
C LYS A 462 13.00 -14.27 19.75
N LEU A 463 11.93 -13.55 19.40
CA LEU A 463 11.75 -12.12 19.69
C LEU A 463 10.73 -11.87 20.82
N TRP A 464 9.74 -12.77 20.95
CA TRP A 464 8.60 -12.66 21.86
C TRP A 464 8.40 -13.97 22.64
N LYS A 465 8.41 -13.91 23.97
CA LYS A 465 8.09 -15.05 24.86
C LYS A 465 6.60 -15.39 24.78
N GLU A 466 6.19 -16.65 24.71
CA GLU A 466 4.77 -17.03 24.52
C GLU A 466 4.06 -16.20 23.43
N PRO A 467 4.56 -16.17 22.18
CA PRO A 467 4.16 -15.20 21.15
C PRO A 467 2.65 -15.21 20.84
N ASP A 468 2.02 -16.36 21.03
CA ASP A 468 0.60 -16.63 20.76
C ASP A 468 -0.34 -16.27 21.92
N THR A 469 0.20 -15.76 23.04
CA THR A 469 -0.58 -15.22 24.16
C THR A 469 -0.64 -13.69 24.07
N PHE A 470 -1.83 -13.12 24.31
CA PHE A 470 -2.00 -11.67 24.47
C PHE A 470 -1.50 -11.24 25.86
N ASP A 471 -0.43 -10.46 25.91
CA ASP A 471 0.13 -9.91 27.14
C ASP A 471 0.64 -8.47 26.93
N PRO A 472 -0.17 -7.46 27.25
CA PRO A 472 0.26 -6.06 27.29
C PRO A 472 1.46 -5.78 28.20
N GLY A 473 1.76 -6.65 29.18
CA GLY A 473 2.94 -6.56 30.04
C GLY A 473 4.26 -6.52 29.27
N ARG A 474 4.31 -7.06 28.04
CA ARG A 474 5.45 -6.96 27.11
C ARG A 474 5.90 -5.54 26.80
N PHE A 475 4.97 -4.59 26.87
CA PHE A 475 5.18 -3.17 26.56
C PHE A 475 5.38 -2.32 27.80
N LEU A 476 5.50 -2.94 28.99
CA LEU A 476 5.82 -2.30 30.24
C LEU A 476 7.25 -2.67 30.66
N ASP A 477 8.04 -1.69 31.11
CA ASP A 477 9.31 -1.96 31.76
C ASP A 477 9.12 -2.42 33.22
N ALA A 478 10.22 -2.75 33.90
CA ALA A 478 10.18 -3.20 35.30
C ALA A 478 9.61 -2.15 36.29
N GLY A 479 9.51 -0.88 35.89
CA GLY A 479 8.85 0.18 36.65
C GLY A 479 7.39 0.43 36.21
N GLY A 480 6.83 -0.43 35.36
CA GLY A 480 5.47 -0.29 34.83
C GLY A 480 5.30 0.82 33.78
N LYS A 481 6.40 1.36 33.22
CA LYS A 481 6.32 2.44 32.21
C LYS A 481 6.25 1.87 30.81
N PHE A 482 5.43 2.51 29.97
CA PHE A 482 5.27 2.10 28.58
C PHE A 482 6.54 2.26 27.74
N LYS A 483 6.92 1.20 27.02
CA LYS A 483 8.09 1.14 26.13
C LYS A 483 7.81 0.27 24.91
N ILE A 484 8.08 0.79 23.71
CA ILE A 484 8.03 0.01 22.46
C ILE A 484 9.41 -0.63 22.22
N PRO A 485 9.50 -1.97 22.06
CA PRO A 485 10.73 -2.63 21.63
C PRO A 485 11.12 -2.22 20.20
N ASN A 486 12.42 -2.17 19.89
CA ASN A 486 12.92 -1.88 18.53
C ASN A 486 12.75 -3.08 17.57
N ARG A 487 11.54 -3.67 17.56
CA ARG A 487 11.15 -4.91 16.87
C ARG A 487 9.72 -4.86 16.31
N MET A 488 9.00 -3.75 16.50
CA MET A 488 7.63 -3.56 15.98
C MET A 488 7.70 -3.03 14.54
N VAL A 489 6.95 -3.68 13.64
CA VAL A 489 6.85 -3.31 12.20
C VAL A 489 5.39 -3.27 11.70
N THR A 490 4.43 -3.03 12.60
CA THR A 490 2.97 -3.01 12.28
C THR A 490 2.63 -2.03 11.17
N PHE A 491 3.26 -0.86 11.16
CA PHE A 491 3.09 0.17 10.14
C PHE A 491 4.10 0.04 8.97
N SER A 492 4.65 -1.17 8.75
CA SER A 492 5.76 -1.45 7.84
C SER A 492 7.02 -0.64 8.19
N ALA A 493 7.97 -0.51 7.27
CA ALA A 493 9.25 0.17 7.49
C ALA A 493 9.75 0.92 6.25
N GLY A 494 10.75 1.77 6.44
CA GLY A 494 11.47 2.46 5.36
C GLY A 494 10.63 3.47 4.58
N GLN A 495 11.00 3.70 3.31
CA GLN A 495 10.40 4.73 2.44
C GLN A 495 8.90 4.50 2.14
N ARG A 496 8.40 3.29 2.40
CA ARG A 496 7.02 2.86 2.13
C ARG A 496 6.17 2.59 3.38
N SER A 497 6.69 2.91 4.58
CA SER A 497 5.96 2.91 5.87
C SER A 497 4.59 3.60 5.80
N CYS A 498 3.67 3.28 6.71
CA CYS A 498 2.30 3.80 6.66
C CYS A 498 2.28 5.33 6.81
N PRO A 499 1.80 6.10 5.82
CA PRO A 499 1.71 7.56 5.95
C PRO A 499 0.64 7.98 6.98
N GLY A 500 -0.33 7.12 7.25
CA GLY A 500 -1.41 7.34 8.21
C GLY A 500 -1.08 6.99 9.67
N GLU A 501 0.12 6.49 9.99
CA GLU A 501 0.45 5.97 11.33
C GLU A 501 0.11 6.96 12.47
N MET A 502 0.49 8.23 12.33
CA MET A 502 0.20 9.25 13.34
C MET A 502 -1.31 9.53 13.51
N TRP A 503 -2.08 9.41 12.43
CA TRP A 503 -3.53 9.55 12.46
C TRP A 503 -4.17 8.35 13.19
N THR A 504 -3.88 7.12 12.74
CA THR A 504 -4.42 5.89 13.35
C THR A 504 -4.05 5.80 14.84
N ARG A 505 -2.79 6.08 15.22
CA ARG A 505 -2.37 6.11 16.64
C ARG A 505 -3.01 7.22 17.48
N SER A 506 -3.61 8.23 16.86
CA SER A 506 -4.39 9.28 17.56
C SER A 506 -5.86 8.86 17.68
N LEU A 507 -6.44 8.37 16.58
CA LEU A 507 -7.81 7.84 16.53
C LEU A 507 -8.01 6.71 17.55
N ILE A 508 -7.20 5.65 17.47
CA ILE A 508 -7.32 4.48 18.35
C ILE A 508 -7.19 4.87 19.82
N PHE A 509 -6.22 5.72 20.16
CA PHE A 509 -6.03 6.22 21.51
C PHE A 509 -7.29 6.98 22.00
N LEU A 510 -7.74 8.00 21.25
CA LEU A 510 -8.85 8.85 21.67
C LEU A 510 -10.17 8.09 21.77
N TYR A 511 -10.47 7.20 20.81
CA TYR A 511 -11.67 6.37 20.86
C TYR A 511 -11.65 5.42 22.06
N ILE A 512 -10.57 4.66 22.26
CA ILE A 512 -10.47 3.69 23.35
C ILE A 512 -10.52 4.39 24.72
N THR A 513 -9.79 5.48 24.92
CA THR A 513 -9.82 6.20 26.20
C THR A 513 -11.17 6.84 26.48
N THR A 514 -11.84 7.39 25.46
CA THR A 514 -13.16 8.03 25.63
C THR A 514 -14.25 7.01 25.93
N ILE A 515 -14.25 5.87 25.22
CA ILE A 515 -15.21 4.79 25.48
C ILE A 515 -14.97 4.20 26.87
N LEU A 516 -13.74 3.81 27.21
CA LEU A 516 -13.47 3.12 28.48
C LEU A 516 -13.54 4.03 29.70
N GLN A 517 -13.35 5.35 29.56
CA GLN A 517 -13.62 6.29 30.64
C GLN A 517 -15.09 6.22 31.07
N LYS A 518 -16.03 6.17 30.11
CA LYS A 518 -17.48 6.28 30.37
C LYS A 518 -18.25 4.96 30.41
N PHE A 519 -17.67 3.87 29.89
CA PHE A 519 -18.34 2.59 29.75
C PHE A 519 -17.44 1.41 30.13
N THR A 520 -18.08 0.37 30.69
CA THR A 520 -17.55 -0.99 30.70
C THR A 520 -18.17 -1.76 29.54
N LEU A 521 -17.34 -2.38 28.72
CA LEU A 521 -17.74 -3.14 27.55
C LEU A 521 -17.74 -4.64 27.85
N ARG A 522 -18.83 -5.30 27.48
CA ARG A 522 -18.98 -6.76 27.59
C ARG A 522 -19.65 -7.33 26.34
N PHE A 523 -19.36 -8.60 26.04
CA PHE A 523 -20.15 -9.35 25.07
C PHE A 523 -21.58 -9.58 25.61
N PRO A 524 -22.58 -9.82 24.75
CA PRO A 524 -23.92 -10.20 25.20
C PRO A 524 -23.87 -11.51 25.99
N ASP A 525 -24.61 -11.60 27.09
CA ASP A 525 -24.53 -12.76 28.01
C ASP A 525 -25.01 -14.09 27.39
N ASN A 526 -25.74 -14.03 26.27
CA ASN A 526 -26.35 -15.16 25.56
C ASN A 526 -25.67 -15.50 24.21
N GLU A 527 -24.52 -14.90 23.89
CA GLU A 527 -23.80 -15.14 22.64
C GLU A 527 -22.40 -15.70 22.91
N ASP A 528 -21.96 -16.64 22.08
CA ASP A 528 -20.59 -17.18 22.14
C ASP A 528 -19.56 -16.08 21.91
N ARG A 529 -18.43 -16.16 22.60
CA ARG A 529 -17.33 -15.20 22.41
C ARG A 529 -16.69 -15.42 21.04
N PRO A 530 -16.39 -14.34 20.29
CA PRO A 530 -15.77 -14.46 18.96
C PRO A 530 -14.39 -15.10 19.03
N ASP A 531 -14.01 -15.84 18.00
CA ASP A 531 -12.68 -16.44 17.88
C ASP A 531 -11.60 -15.34 17.74
N VAL A 532 -10.58 -15.46 18.57
CA VAL A 532 -9.38 -14.62 18.59
C VAL A 532 -8.54 -14.81 17.31
N MET A 533 -8.73 -15.90 16.56
CA MET A 533 -8.00 -16.16 15.31
C MET A 533 -8.45 -15.28 14.14
N GLY A 534 -9.65 -14.68 14.17
CA GLY A 534 -10.13 -13.73 13.16
C GLY A 534 -10.24 -14.26 11.73
N GLU A 535 -10.56 -13.34 10.82
CA GLU A 535 -10.82 -13.61 9.41
C GLU A 535 -9.66 -13.13 8.52
N PRO A 536 -9.13 -13.99 7.64
CA PRO A 536 -8.05 -13.64 6.71
C PRO A 536 -8.60 -12.86 5.50
N GLY A 537 -7.98 -11.73 5.18
CA GLY A 537 -8.28 -10.93 4.00
C GLY A 537 -7.11 -10.00 3.64
N ILE A 538 -7.37 -8.95 2.86
CA ILE A 538 -6.42 -7.81 2.72
C ILE A 538 -6.15 -7.21 4.10
N ASN A 539 -7.22 -6.97 4.85
CA ASN A 539 -7.18 -6.63 6.26
C ASN A 539 -7.44 -7.91 7.06
N TYR A 540 -6.52 -8.27 7.94
CA TYR A 540 -6.75 -9.27 8.96
C TYR A 540 -7.71 -8.69 9.98
N SER A 541 -8.93 -9.24 10.06
CA SER A 541 -10.06 -8.64 10.79
C SER A 541 -10.55 -9.54 11.92
N PRO A 542 -11.13 -8.98 13.01
CA PRO A 542 -11.86 -9.81 13.97
C PRO A 542 -13.11 -10.38 13.30
N CYS A 543 -13.53 -11.58 13.72
CA CYS A 543 -14.87 -12.08 13.40
C CYS A 543 -15.94 -11.10 13.91
N GLU A 544 -17.10 -11.05 13.25
CA GLU A 544 -18.21 -10.18 13.67
C GLU A 544 -18.60 -10.42 15.13
N PHE A 545 -18.84 -9.34 15.88
CA PHE A 545 -19.17 -9.39 17.29
C PHE A 545 -20.02 -8.20 17.71
N LYS A 546 -20.81 -8.40 18.77
CA LYS A 546 -21.63 -7.33 19.37
C LYS A 546 -21.00 -6.79 20.64
N ILE A 547 -21.27 -5.52 20.90
CA ILE A 547 -20.90 -4.81 22.12
C ILE A 547 -22.15 -4.50 22.96
N CYS A 548 -22.04 -4.71 24.27
CA CYS A 548 -22.92 -4.11 25.26
C CYS A 548 -22.11 -3.11 26.07
N ALA A 549 -22.39 -1.81 25.89
CA ALA A 549 -21.82 -0.74 26.70
C ALA A 549 -22.67 -0.55 27.97
N VAL A 550 -22.03 -0.65 29.14
CA VAL A 550 -22.63 -0.38 30.45
C VAL A 550 -22.00 0.90 30.98
N PRO A 551 -22.77 1.99 31.24
CA PRO A 551 -22.23 3.21 31.84
C PRO A 551 -21.47 2.96 33.14
N ARG A 552 -20.44 3.77 33.40
CA ARG A 552 -19.62 3.78 34.62
C ARG A 552 -20.00 4.95 35.53
#